data_AF-A0A9J7KJA5-F1
#
_entry.id   AF-A0A9J7KJA5-F1
#
_cell.length_a   1.000
_cell.length_b   1.000
_cell.length_c   1.000
_cell.angle_alpha   90.00
_cell.angle_beta   90.00
_cell.angle_gamma   90.00
#
_symmetry.space_group_name_H-M   'P 1'
#
loop_
_entity.id
_entity.type
_entity.pdbx_description
1 polymer ?
#
loop_
_entity_poly.entity_id
_entity_poly.type
_entity_poly.pdbx_seq_one_letter_code
_entity_poly.pdbx_strand_id
1 'polypeptide(L)'
;MASVEDKAGMEPGTQQLNAKEVPTTCLGTQGCFFRRSRRQRNTSLSMELIEAAEEGEVTRIQRLVKRGADVNVGDPDRQGNSALHQAVLKGHADVVQLLLNAGSQINIKNQDGDTPLHCAASSNMQGILKLLVNYSGCSINAKNYHGDTALHCSARCGHTDVARHLISLPGIQVNMKNNLGYTALHISAAACRCDLVNMFLEDDGCQLDSRNKHGNTPLHEAAMNGCVDVVRQLVNANCDVKAENKDGNTPLHSAAWGGHCEVARLLITGGTNINTRNSNGDTPLHVAAQMGHSEVAHTLIHAGCHLNILNYDNMTARDICQDHKDDNHKEIVAEIDSITRIKNDTATRSLADIVLIEIKGVLSDESLWKLSKCIGSEWDTMMVYLGFHQMDIVRVRLEFFCDMNLQIYSLLKEWRNRTPPAQEKLGILADALREVGRKDLAENLLIGIVSEPPGEETQI
;
A
#
# COMPACT_ATOMS: atom_id res chain seq x y z
N MET A 1 -4.14 19.56 -0.54
CA MET A 1 -4.21 20.94 0.00
C MET A 1 -2.91 21.62 -0.35
N ALA A 2 -3.00 22.78 -1.04
CA ALA A 2 -1.98 23.82 -1.29
C ALA A 2 -0.65 23.39 -1.95
N SER A 3 0.04 24.14 -2.80
CA SER A 3 -0.18 25.31 -3.68
C SER A 3 1.17 25.43 -4.39
N VAL A 4 1.23 25.49 -5.72
CA VAL A 4 2.47 25.85 -6.43
C VAL A 4 2.20 27.16 -7.15
N GLU A 5 2.72 28.24 -6.59
CA GLU A 5 2.76 29.57 -7.21
C GLU A 5 3.96 29.63 -8.16
N ASP A 6 3.68 29.82 -9.44
CA ASP A 6 4.68 30.33 -10.39
C ASP A 6 4.42 31.83 -10.61
N LYS A 7 5.41 32.63 -10.20
CA LYS A 7 5.49 34.07 -10.47
C LYS A 7 6.38 34.29 -11.69
N ALA A 8 5.83 34.88 -12.75
CA ALA A 8 6.60 35.63 -13.73
C ALA A 8 5.77 36.85 -14.17
N GLY A 9 6.29 38.05 -13.87
CA GLY A 9 5.68 39.33 -14.21
C GLY A 9 6.09 39.85 -15.58
N MET A 10 5.22 40.68 -16.18
CA MET A 10 5.55 41.97 -16.82
C MET A 10 4.26 42.58 -17.42
N GLU A 11 3.91 43.80 -17.00
CA GLU A 11 2.91 44.69 -17.63
C GLU A 11 3.58 45.59 -18.71
N PRO A 12 2.91 46.61 -19.31
CA PRO A 12 1.79 46.53 -20.25
C PRO A 12 2.08 47.34 -21.55
N GLY A 13 1.28 47.13 -22.60
CA GLY A 13 1.36 47.91 -23.84
C GLY A 13 -0.01 48.15 -24.45
N THR A 14 -0.50 49.36 -24.30
CA THR A 14 -1.73 49.90 -24.90
C THR A 14 -1.60 50.07 -26.41
N GLN A 15 -2.66 49.75 -27.17
CA GLN A 15 -3.10 50.52 -28.35
C GLN A 15 -4.47 50.06 -28.86
N GLN A 16 -5.46 50.95 -28.72
CA GLN A 16 -6.71 50.97 -29.50
C GLN A 16 -6.37 51.12 -30.99
N LEU A 17 -7.13 50.49 -31.90
CA LEU A 17 -7.45 51.06 -33.21
C LEU A 17 -8.68 50.37 -33.85
N ASN A 18 -9.79 51.11 -33.82
CA ASN A 18 -10.90 51.25 -34.77
C ASN A 18 -11.42 50.09 -35.64
N ALA A 19 -12.75 49.95 -35.51
CA ALA A 19 -13.68 49.37 -36.46
C ALA A 19 -13.59 50.00 -37.87
N LYS A 20 -13.76 49.14 -38.89
CA LYS A 20 -14.31 49.52 -40.18
C LYS A 20 -15.41 48.52 -40.54
N GLU A 21 -16.64 49.01 -40.54
CA GLU A 21 -17.77 48.40 -41.22
C GLU A 21 -17.63 48.59 -42.75
N VAL A 22 -18.04 47.59 -43.53
CA VAL A 22 -18.44 47.72 -44.94
C VAL A 22 -19.63 46.74 -45.16
N PRO A 23 -20.65 47.09 -45.96
CA PRO A 23 -22.05 46.81 -45.61
C PRO A 23 -22.70 45.60 -46.30
N THR A 24 -23.86 45.27 -45.72
CA THR A 24 -24.94 44.34 -46.08
C THR A 24 -25.21 44.06 -47.56
N THR A 25 -25.48 42.78 -47.88
CA THR A 25 -26.65 42.40 -48.69
C THR A 25 -27.37 41.18 -48.09
N CYS A 26 -28.67 41.35 -47.88
CA CYS A 26 -29.59 40.41 -47.25
C CYS A 26 -30.06 39.32 -48.22
N LEU A 27 -30.00 38.05 -47.78
CA LEU A 27 -30.94 36.99 -48.15
C LEU A 27 -31.10 36.06 -46.91
N GLY A 28 -32.20 36.20 -46.14
CA GLY A 28 -32.59 35.22 -45.11
C GLY A 28 -32.86 35.69 -43.67
N THR A 29 -33.23 36.95 -43.41
CA THR A 29 -33.37 37.47 -42.02
C THR A 29 -34.62 36.99 -41.26
N GLN A 30 -35.72 36.62 -41.93
CA GLN A 30 -36.90 36.05 -41.23
C GLN A 30 -36.65 34.64 -40.68
N GLY A 31 -35.88 33.83 -41.40
CA GLY A 31 -35.45 32.51 -40.91
C GLY A 31 -34.47 32.60 -39.74
N CYS A 32 -33.56 33.57 -39.76
CA CYS A 32 -32.57 33.78 -38.68
C CYS A 32 -33.19 34.33 -37.38
N PHE A 33 -34.18 35.22 -37.46
CA PHE A 33 -34.85 35.77 -36.26
C PHE A 33 -35.76 34.75 -35.58
N PHE A 34 -36.56 34.00 -36.35
CA PHE A 34 -37.36 32.89 -35.81
C PHE A 34 -36.48 31.78 -35.25
N ARG A 35 -35.35 31.45 -35.92
CA ARG A 35 -34.37 30.50 -35.39
C ARG A 35 -33.76 30.99 -34.08
N ARG A 36 -33.41 32.28 -33.93
CA ARG A 36 -32.90 32.84 -32.66
C ARG A 36 -33.93 32.80 -31.54
N SER A 37 -35.18 33.22 -31.78
CA SER A 37 -36.25 33.20 -30.75
C SER A 37 -36.67 31.77 -30.37
N ARG A 38 -36.71 30.85 -31.33
CA ARG A 38 -37.00 29.42 -31.08
C ARG A 38 -35.85 28.74 -30.34
N ARG A 39 -34.59 29.08 -30.68
CA ARG A 39 -33.39 28.57 -29.99
C ARG A 39 -33.33 29.06 -28.54
N GLN A 40 -33.55 30.36 -28.28
CA GLN A 40 -33.62 30.90 -26.91
C GLN A 40 -34.76 30.29 -26.09
N ARG A 41 -35.96 30.11 -26.69
CA ARG A 41 -37.08 29.42 -26.03
C ARG A 41 -36.77 27.96 -25.72
N ASN A 42 -36.14 27.24 -26.65
CA ASN A 42 -35.72 25.86 -26.41
C ASN A 42 -34.66 25.77 -25.30
N THR A 43 -33.74 26.73 -25.21
CA THR A 43 -32.78 26.79 -24.11
C THR A 43 -33.48 27.00 -22.77
N SER A 44 -34.44 27.93 -22.67
CA SER A 44 -35.24 28.14 -21.45
C SER A 44 -36.00 26.87 -21.02
N LEU A 45 -36.70 26.22 -21.97
CA LEU A 45 -37.44 24.98 -21.69
C LEU A 45 -36.54 23.83 -21.24
N SER A 46 -35.31 23.78 -21.75
CA SER A 46 -34.35 22.74 -21.39
C SER A 46 -33.77 22.99 -20.00
N MET A 47 -33.58 24.25 -19.59
CA MET A 47 -33.18 24.56 -18.20
C MET A 47 -34.31 24.25 -17.20
N GLU A 48 -35.56 24.59 -17.53
CA GLU A 48 -36.73 24.19 -16.72
C GLU A 48 -36.87 22.66 -16.62
N LEU A 49 -36.46 21.93 -17.67
CA LEU A 49 -36.47 20.47 -17.69
C LEU A 49 -35.41 19.89 -16.74
N ILE A 50 -34.21 20.49 -16.71
CA ILE A 50 -33.12 20.08 -15.81
C ILE A 50 -33.51 20.31 -14.36
N GLU A 51 -34.11 21.46 -14.04
CA GLU A 51 -34.63 21.74 -12.69
C GLU A 51 -35.74 20.76 -12.30
N ALA A 52 -36.72 20.53 -13.18
CA ALA A 52 -37.78 19.55 -12.91
C ALA A 52 -37.24 18.12 -12.69
N ALA A 53 -36.17 17.75 -13.41
CA ALA A 53 -35.49 16.47 -13.23
C ALA A 53 -34.70 16.39 -11.91
N GLU A 54 -34.17 17.52 -11.45
CA GLU A 54 -33.53 17.64 -10.12
C GLU A 54 -34.57 17.44 -8.99
N GLU A 55 -35.75 18.04 -9.14
CA GLU A 55 -36.85 18.00 -8.17
C GLU A 55 -37.64 16.68 -8.21
N GLY A 56 -37.52 15.88 -9.28
CA GLY A 56 -38.28 14.64 -9.44
C GLY A 56 -39.68 14.82 -10.01
N GLU A 57 -39.99 15.96 -10.64
CA GLU A 57 -41.35 16.31 -11.07
C GLU A 57 -41.76 15.65 -12.40
N VAL A 58 -42.13 14.38 -12.36
CA VAL A 58 -42.56 13.58 -13.54
C VAL A 58 -43.54 14.31 -14.46
N THR A 59 -44.61 14.90 -13.93
CA THR A 59 -45.65 15.58 -14.72
C THR A 59 -45.12 16.85 -15.41
N ARG A 60 -44.25 17.62 -14.73
CA ARG A 60 -43.62 18.83 -15.30
C ARG A 60 -42.69 18.44 -16.44
N ILE A 61 -41.90 17.38 -16.25
CA ILE A 61 -41.01 16.82 -17.26
C ILE A 61 -41.79 16.37 -18.51
N GLN A 62 -42.86 15.59 -18.35
CA GLN A 62 -43.70 15.16 -19.48
C GLN A 62 -44.26 16.34 -20.29
N ARG A 63 -44.69 17.40 -19.60
CA ARG A 63 -45.21 18.62 -20.24
C ARG A 63 -44.11 19.35 -21.00
N LEU A 64 -42.91 19.47 -20.43
CA LEU A 64 -41.77 20.14 -21.05
C LEU A 64 -41.26 19.38 -22.29
N VAL A 65 -41.14 18.06 -22.20
CA VAL A 65 -40.78 17.20 -23.34
C VAL A 65 -41.80 17.34 -24.46
N LYS A 66 -43.12 17.31 -24.16
CA LYS A 66 -44.18 17.53 -25.18
C LYS A 66 -44.12 18.92 -25.83
N ARG A 67 -43.62 19.94 -25.11
CA ARG A 67 -43.41 21.30 -25.63
C ARG A 67 -42.13 21.44 -26.46
N GLY A 68 -41.33 20.37 -26.58
CA GLY A 68 -40.10 20.34 -27.38
C GLY A 68 -38.86 20.81 -26.62
N ALA A 69 -38.82 20.65 -25.28
CA ALA A 69 -37.58 20.77 -24.52
C ALA A 69 -36.55 19.74 -25.02
N ASP A 70 -35.29 20.14 -25.13
CA ASP A 70 -34.22 19.24 -25.56
C ASP A 70 -33.65 18.50 -24.34
N VAL A 71 -33.85 17.18 -24.31
CA VAL A 71 -33.46 16.28 -23.21
C VAL A 71 -31.95 16.04 -23.11
N ASN A 72 -31.17 16.51 -24.09
CA ASN A 72 -29.73 16.28 -24.20
C ASN A 72 -28.89 17.55 -23.96
N VAL A 73 -29.52 18.63 -23.50
CA VAL A 73 -28.80 19.86 -23.12
C VAL A 73 -28.26 19.69 -21.70
N GLY A 74 -27.00 20.11 -21.51
CA GLY A 74 -26.37 20.26 -20.19
C GLY A 74 -26.45 21.70 -19.70
N ASP A 75 -26.63 21.87 -18.39
CA ASP A 75 -26.63 23.18 -17.74
C ASP A 75 -25.19 23.63 -17.42
N PRO A 76 -24.67 24.72 -18.03
CA PRO A 76 -23.32 25.20 -17.78
C PRO A 76 -23.03 25.53 -16.31
N ASP A 77 -24.04 25.97 -15.56
CA ASP A 77 -23.91 26.37 -14.15
C ASP A 77 -23.91 25.16 -13.20
N ARG A 78 -24.33 23.99 -13.70
CA ARG A 78 -24.32 22.71 -12.99
C ARG A 78 -23.34 21.72 -13.62
N GLN A 79 -22.11 22.15 -13.90
CA GLN A 79 -21.04 21.31 -14.48
C GLN A 79 -21.40 20.68 -15.83
N GLY A 80 -22.31 21.30 -16.60
CA GLY A 80 -22.84 20.72 -17.84
C GLY A 80 -23.73 19.50 -17.64
N ASN A 81 -24.23 19.26 -16.44
CA ASN A 81 -25.13 18.15 -16.17
C ASN A 81 -26.44 18.32 -16.94
N SER A 82 -26.81 17.29 -17.69
CA SER A 82 -28.13 17.21 -18.34
C SER A 82 -29.22 16.81 -17.35
N ALA A 83 -30.48 16.84 -17.80
CA ALA A 83 -31.61 16.39 -16.99
C ALA A 83 -31.43 14.93 -16.52
N LEU A 84 -30.82 14.08 -17.36
CA LEU A 84 -30.52 12.70 -17.00
C LEU A 84 -29.46 12.60 -15.90
N HIS A 85 -28.40 13.41 -15.95
CA HIS A 85 -27.42 13.47 -14.87
C HIS A 85 -28.06 13.90 -13.55
N GLN A 86 -28.89 14.95 -13.55
CA GLN A 86 -29.55 15.42 -12.33
C GLN A 86 -30.49 14.37 -11.74
N ALA A 87 -31.32 13.74 -12.57
CA ALA A 87 -32.20 12.66 -12.13
C ALA A 87 -31.43 11.51 -11.47
N VAL A 88 -30.27 11.14 -12.04
CA VAL A 88 -29.38 10.13 -11.46
C VAL A 88 -28.79 10.61 -10.13
N LEU A 89 -28.21 11.80 -10.09
CA LEU A 89 -27.55 12.35 -8.90
C LEU A 89 -28.52 12.51 -7.71
N LYS A 90 -29.80 12.74 -7.98
CA LYS A 90 -30.86 12.89 -6.97
C LYS A 90 -31.62 11.60 -6.66
N GLY A 91 -31.36 10.50 -7.37
CA GLY A 91 -31.95 9.20 -7.08
C GLY A 91 -33.35 8.97 -7.66
N HIS A 92 -33.79 9.76 -8.64
CA HIS A 92 -35.15 9.69 -9.21
C HIS A 92 -35.23 8.67 -10.35
N ALA A 93 -35.37 7.38 -10.00
CA ALA A 93 -35.33 6.27 -10.97
C ALA A 93 -36.45 6.31 -12.02
N ASP A 94 -37.65 6.77 -11.63
CA ASP A 94 -38.79 6.98 -12.53
C ASP A 94 -38.53 8.09 -13.55
N VAL A 95 -37.91 9.19 -13.11
CA VAL A 95 -37.48 10.27 -13.98
C VAL A 95 -36.37 9.82 -14.93
N VAL A 96 -35.41 9.02 -14.45
CA VAL A 96 -34.36 8.41 -15.31
C VAL A 96 -35.01 7.60 -16.44
N GLN A 97 -35.93 6.70 -16.11
CA GLN A 97 -36.62 5.88 -17.12
C GLN A 97 -37.41 6.74 -18.11
N LEU A 98 -38.08 7.78 -17.60
CA LEU A 98 -38.86 8.68 -18.43
C LEU A 98 -37.99 9.46 -19.41
N LEU A 99 -36.86 10.00 -18.95
CA LEU A 99 -35.92 10.76 -19.79
C LEU A 99 -35.28 9.87 -20.86
N LEU A 100 -34.91 8.64 -20.52
CA LEU A 100 -34.41 7.66 -21.49
C LEU A 100 -35.48 7.34 -22.56
N ASN A 101 -36.73 7.10 -22.15
CA ASN A 101 -37.85 6.89 -23.07
C ASN A 101 -38.15 8.12 -23.95
N ALA A 102 -37.82 9.32 -23.47
CA ALA A 102 -37.94 10.58 -24.20
C ALA A 102 -36.76 10.85 -25.16
N GLY A 103 -35.82 9.91 -25.29
CA GLY A 103 -34.67 10.03 -26.21
C GLY A 103 -33.44 10.70 -25.60
N SER A 104 -33.32 10.71 -24.26
CA SER A 104 -32.08 11.12 -23.62
C SER A 104 -30.96 10.14 -23.95
N GLN A 105 -29.79 10.66 -24.30
CA GLN A 105 -28.63 9.87 -24.66
C GLN A 105 -28.03 9.23 -23.40
N ILE A 106 -28.01 7.90 -23.33
CA ILE A 106 -27.54 7.18 -22.15
C ILE A 106 -26.06 7.43 -21.80
N ASN A 107 -25.23 7.70 -22.81
CA ASN A 107 -23.80 8.01 -22.64
C ASN A 107 -23.50 9.51 -22.79
N ILE A 108 -24.50 10.39 -22.60
CA ILE A 108 -24.28 11.84 -22.63
C ILE A 108 -23.17 12.21 -21.63
N LYS A 109 -22.32 13.17 -21.99
CA LYS A 109 -21.20 13.62 -21.17
C LYS A 109 -21.44 15.02 -20.62
N ASN A 110 -21.16 15.23 -19.34
CA ASN A 110 -21.12 16.57 -18.73
C ASN A 110 -19.76 17.27 -19.01
N GLN A 111 -19.47 18.39 -18.33
CA GLN A 111 -18.21 19.14 -18.53
C GLN A 111 -16.95 18.38 -18.10
N ASP A 112 -17.06 17.46 -17.13
CA ASP A 112 -15.96 16.59 -16.68
C ASP A 112 -15.86 15.31 -17.53
N GLY A 113 -16.77 15.17 -18.51
CA GLY A 113 -16.86 14.01 -19.38
C GLY A 113 -17.54 12.81 -18.72
N ASP A 114 -18.08 12.98 -17.51
CA ASP A 114 -18.83 11.95 -16.80
C ASP A 114 -20.12 11.64 -17.55
N THR A 115 -20.45 10.35 -17.60
CA THR A 115 -21.74 9.87 -18.08
C THR A 115 -22.72 9.68 -16.92
N PRO A 116 -24.02 9.52 -17.16
CA PRO A 116 -24.99 9.16 -16.12
C PRO A 116 -24.54 7.93 -15.30
N LEU A 117 -23.84 6.96 -15.91
CA LEU A 117 -23.30 5.80 -15.19
C LEU A 117 -22.18 6.18 -14.21
N HIS A 118 -21.33 7.16 -14.54
CA HIS A 118 -20.31 7.68 -13.62
C HIS A 118 -20.97 8.32 -12.40
N CYS A 119 -21.98 9.17 -12.62
CA CYS A 119 -22.74 9.80 -11.53
C CYS A 119 -23.46 8.78 -10.65
N ALA A 120 -24.07 7.76 -11.25
CA ALA A 120 -24.71 6.68 -10.50
C ALA A 120 -23.66 5.94 -9.63
N ALA A 121 -22.46 5.74 -10.17
CA ALA A 121 -21.39 5.06 -9.48
C ALA A 121 -20.74 5.88 -8.36
N SER A 122 -20.59 7.20 -8.53
CA SER A 122 -20.06 8.12 -7.50
C SER A 122 -21.04 8.42 -6.38
N SER A 123 -22.35 8.38 -6.66
CA SER A 123 -23.41 8.74 -5.71
C SER A 123 -24.08 7.54 -5.03
N ASN A 124 -23.52 6.33 -5.16
CA ASN A 124 -24.06 5.09 -4.59
C ASN A 124 -25.50 4.76 -5.04
N MET A 125 -25.86 5.10 -6.28
CA MET A 125 -27.24 4.92 -6.78
C MET A 125 -27.44 3.53 -7.36
N GLN A 126 -27.41 2.49 -6.51
CA GLN A 126 -27.40 1.09 -6.95
C GLN A 126 -28.57 0.70 -7.88
N GLY A 127 -29.80 1.11 -7.54
CA GLY A 127 -30.99 0.80 -8.34
C GLY A 127 -30.95 1.46 -9.72
N ILE A 128 -30.52 2.71 -9.78
CA ILE A 128 -30.37 3.47 -11.03
C ILE A 128 -29.21 2.93 -11.85
N LEU A 129 -28.11 2.57 -11.21
CA LEU A 129 -26.97 1.94 -11.88
C LEU A 129 -27.39 0.64 -12.58
N LYS A 130 -28.15 -0.22 -11.88
CA LYS A 130 -28.76 -1.43 -12.46
C LYS A 130 -29.70 -1.11 -13.64
N LEU A 131 -30.48 -0.04 -13.55
CA LEU A 131 -31.33 0.41 -14.66
C LEU A 131 -30.48 0.81 -15.86
N LEU A 132 -29.46 1.64 -15.66
CA LEU A 132 -28.60 2.16 -16.72
C LEU A 132 -27.83 1.04 -17.43
N VAL A 133 -27.19 0.12 -16.70
CA VAL A 133 -26.37 -0.95 -17.32
C VAL A 133 -27.21 -1.94 -18.14
N ASN A 134 -28.50 -2.10 -17.80
CA ASN A 134 -29.43 -2.96 -18.55
C ASN A 134 -30.09 -2.24 -19.74
N TYR A 135 -29.93 -0.93 -19.85
CA TYR A 135 -30.50 -0.17 -20.95
C TYR A 135 -29.63 -0.26 -22.21
N SER A 136 -30.25 -0.46 -23.36
CA SER A 136 -29.55 -0.71 -24.63
C SER A 136 -28.59 0.43 -24.98
N GLY A 137 -27.34 0.08 -25.28
CA GLY A 137 -26.30 1.03 -25.68
C GLY A 137 -25.52 1.66 -24.53
N CYS A 138 -25.77 1.27 -23.27
CA CYS A 138 -24.94 1.69 -22.14
C CYS A 138 -23.47 1.27 -22.34
N SER A 139 -22.55 2.23 -22.28
CA SER A 139 -21.12 1.98 -22.36
C SER A 139 -20.53 1.80 -20.95
N ILE A 140 -20.56 0.57 -20.42
CA ILE A 140 -20.10 0.24 -19.06
C ILE A 140 -18.62 0.60 -18.80
N ASN A 141 -17.79 0.58 -19.85
CA ASN A 141 -16.37 0.90 -19.81
C ASN A 141 -16.06 2.32 -20.32
N ALA A 142 -17.07 3.21 -20.43
CA ALA A 142 -16.85 4.58 -20.86
C ALA A 142 -15.87 5.29 -19.92
N LYS A 143 -14.99 6.11 -20.52
CA LYS A 143 -14.06 6.97 -19.78
C LYS A 143 -14.54 8.42 -19.77
N ASN A 144 -14.45 9.07 -18.62
CA ASN A 144 -14.56 10.53 -18.50
C ASN A 144 -13.29 11.25 -18.99
N TYR A 145 -13.20 12.57 -18.85
CA TYR A 145 -12.01 13.31 -19.33
C TYR A 145 -10.75 13.08 -18.50
N HIS A 146 -10.88 12.57 -17.27
CA HIS A 146 -9.76 12.08 -16.45
C HIS A 146 -9.35 10.65 -16.80
N GLY A 147 -10.07 10.01 -17.73
CA GLY A 147 -9.84 8.62 -18.11
C GLY A 147 -10.43 7.61 -17.13
N ASP A 148 -11.13 8.06 -16.08
CA ASP A 148 -11.79 7.21 -15.11
C ASP A 148 -13.02 6.54 -15.74
N THR A 149 -13.28 5.30 -15.35
CA THR A 149 -14.55 4.61 -15.63
C THR A 149 -15.48 4.68 -14.42
N ALA A 150 -16.73 4.25 -14.56
CA ALA A 150 -17.65 4.12 -13.43
C ALA A 150 -17.06 3.30 -12.26
N LEU A 151 -16.26 2.26 -12.56
CA LEU A 151 -15.59 1.45 -11.54
C LEU A 151 -14.50 2.24 -10.77
N HIS A 152 -13.80 3.17 -11.42
CA HIS A 152 -12.87 4.08 -10.75
C HIS A 152 -13.62 5.03 -9.81
N CYS A 153 -14.76 5.57 -10.26
CA CYS A 153 -15.59 6.47 -9.45
C CYS A 153 -16.13 5.76 -8.19
N SER A 154 -16.67 4.54 -8.33
CA SER A 154 -17.14 3.76 -7.18
C SER A 154 -15.99 3.40 -6.23
N ALA A 155 -14.80 3.07 -6.77
CA ALA A 155 -13.63 2.78 -5.95
C ALA A 155 -13.16 4.00 -5.14
N ARG A 156 -13.15 5.18 -5.76
CA ARG A 156 -12.76 6.45 -5.13
C ARG A 156 -13.72 6.84 -4.01
N CYS A 157 -15.01 6.68 -4.24
CA CYS A 157 -16.04 7.00 -3.26
C CYS A 157 -16.24 5.90 -2.20
N GLY A 158 -15.65 4.72 -2.38
CA GLY A 158 -15.78 3.59 -1.44
C GLY A 158 -17.12 2.86 -1.52
N HIS A 159 -17.82 2.95 -2.65
CA HIS A 159 -19.15 2.35 -2.82
C HIS A 159 -19.04 0.88 -3.23
N THR A 160 -18.82 0.02 -2.24
CA THR A 160 -18.54 -1.42 -2.41
C THR A 160 -19.63 -2.14 -3.21
N ASP A 161 -20.91 -1.97 -2.88
CA ASP A 161 -21.98 -2.68 -3.60
C ASP A 161 -22.09 -2.31 -5.07
N VAL A 162 -21.86 -1.03 -5.39
CA VAL A 162 -21.80 -0.54 -6.77
C VAL A 162 -20.63 -1.20 -7.50
N ALA A 163 -19.44 -1.16 -6.92
CA ALA A 163 -18.25 -1.77 -7.51
C ALA A 163 -18.46 -3.28 -7.73
N ARG A 164 -19.05 -3.98 -6.76
CA ARG A 164 -19.37 -5.41 -6.84
C ARG A 164 -20.30 -5.70 -8.00
N HIS A 165 -21.34 -4.90 -8.14
CA HIS A 165 -22.25 -5.06 -9.26
C HIS A 165 -21.53 -4.83 -10.59
N LEU A 166 -20.73 -3.76 -10.72
CA LEU A 166 -19.97 -3.47 -11.94
C LEU A 166 -18.99 -4.59 -12.31
N ILE A 167 -18.24 -5.14 -11.35
CA ILE A 167 -17.28 -6.25 -11.57
C ILE A 167 -18.02 -7.53 -12.00
N SER A 168 -19.25 -7.75 -11.52
CA SER A 168 -20.05 -8.91 -11.94
C SER A 168 -20.64 -8.80 -13.36
N LEU A 169 -20.56 -7.64 -14.02
CA LEU A 169 -21.17 -7.43 -15.33
C LEU A 169 -20.36 -8.11 -16.46
N PRO A 170 -21.02 -8.81 -17.39
CA PRO A 170 -20.37 -9.32 -18.59
C PRO A 170 -19.70 -8.19 -19.39
N GLY A 171 -18.42 -8.37 -19.72
CA GLY A 171 -17.65 -7.42 -20.54
C GLY A 171 -17.07 -6.21 -19.78
N ILE A 172 -17.21 -6.15 -18.45
CA ILE A 172 -16.47 -5.16 -17.65
C ILE A 172 -14.96 -5.38 -17.80
N GLN A 173 -14.21 -4.29 -17.95
CA GLN A 173 -12.75 -4.33 -18.03
C GLN A 173 -12.15 -3.82 -16.71
N VAL A 174 -11.97 -4.75 -15.76
CA VAL A 174 -11.53 -4.46 -14.37
C VAL A 174 -10.18 -3.73 -14.31
N ASN A 175 -9.26 -4.04 -15.24
CA ASN A 175 -7.89 -3.53 -15.26
C ASN A 175 -7.70 -2.24 -16.08
N MET A 176 -8.77 -1.56 -16.48
CA MET A 176 -8.64 -0.30 -17.21
C MET A 176 -7.87 0.72 -16.38
N LYS A 177 -6.98 1.47 -17.05
CA LYS A 177 -6.19 2.54 -16.44
C LYS A 177 -6.75 3.90 -16.81
N ASN A 178 -6.83 4.82 -15.85
CA ASN A 178 -7.15 6.22 -16.11
C ASN A 178 -5.97 7.00 -16.72
N ASN A 179 -6.11 8.32 -16.90
CA ASN A 179 -5.07 9.14 -17.52
C ASN A 179 -3.78 9.23 -16.70
N LEU A 180 -3.80 8.87 -15.41
CA LEU A 180 -2.62 8.77 -14.55
C LEU A 180 -2.07 7.34 -14.46
N GLY A 181 -2.67 6.39 -15.19
CA GLY A 181 -2.28 4.99 -15.17
C GLY A 181 -2.86 4.18 -14.01
N TYR A 182 -3.69 4.78 -13.15
CA TYR A 182 -4.30 4.11 -12.02
C TYR A 182 -5.41 3.18 -12.51
N THR A 183 -5.46 1.96 -11.97
CA THR A 183 -6.65 1.09 -12.04
C THR A 183 -7.57 1.37 -10.84
N ALA A 184 -8.78 0.82 -10.85
CA ALA A 184 -9.66 0.90 -9.69
C ALA A 184 -9.04 0.27 -8.42
N LEU A 185 -8.27 -0.82 -8.56
CA LEU A 185 -7.53 -1.42 -7.45
C LEU A 185 -6.49 -0.46 -6.85
N HIS A 186 -5.77 0.34 -7.66
CA HIS A 186 -4.86 1.34 -7.11
C HIS A 186 -5.60 2.36 -6.25
N ILE A 187 -6.76 2.84 -6.72
CA ILE A 187 -7.57 3.82 -6.00
C ILE A 187 -8.08 3.22 -4.68
N SER A 188 -8.58 1.99 -4.70
CA SER A 188 -9.03 1.28 -3.50
C SER A 188 -7.89 1.06 -2.51
N ALA A 189 -6.70 0.73 -3.01
CA ALA A 189 -5.52 0.53 -2.18
C ALA A 189 -5.04 1.83 -1.53
N ALA A 190 -4.94 2.91 -2.29
CA ALA A 190 -4.57 4.24 -1.79
C ALA A 190 -5.55 4.79 -0.74
N ALA A 191 -6.86 4.49 -0.90
CA ALA A 191 -7.92 4.97 -0.02
C ALA A 191 -8.23 4.00 1.15
N CYS A 192 -7.37 3.01 1.40
CA CYS A 192 -7.52 2.00 2.46
C CYS A 192 -8.88 1.27 2.46
N ARG A 193 -9.43 0.94 1.29
CA ARG A 193 -10.75 0.32 1.16
C ARG A 193 -10.67 -1.21 1.15
N CYS A 194 -10.53 -1.81 2.32
CA CYS A 194 -10.33 -3.26 2.51
C CYS A 194 -11.39 -4.13 1.80
N ASP A 195 -12.67 -3.77 1.88
CA ASP A 195 -13.75 -4.54 1.26
C ASP A 195 -13.70 -4.52 -0.28
N LEU A 196 -13.29 -3.38 -0.85
CA LEU A 196 -13.08 -3.25 -2.29
C LEU A 196 -11.85 -4.03 -2.73
N VAL A 197 -10.76 -3.96 -1.97
CA VAL A 197 -9.54 -4.73 -2.27
C VAL A 197 -9.85 -6.22 -2.25
N ASN A 198 -10.52 -6.74 -1.21
CA ASN A 198 -10.94 -8.15 -1.16
C ASN A 198 -11.76 -8.56 -2.38
N MET A 199 -12.70 -7.73 -2.81
CA MET A 199 -13.50 -8.00 -4.00
C MET A 199 -12.66 -8.08 -5.28
N PHE A 200 -11.63 -7.24 -5.42
CA PHE A 200 -10.68 -7.36 -6.53
C PHE A 200 -9.82 -8.63 -6.41
N LEU A 201 -9.45 -9.05 -5.20
CA LEU A 201 -8.73 -10.30 -4.96
C LEU A 201 -9.57 -11.56 -5.28
N GLU A 202 -10.89 -11.47 -5.17
CA GLU A 202 -11.84 -12.52 -5.54
C GLU A 202 -12.04 -12.64 -7.07
N ASP A 203 -11.60 -11.66 -7.86
CA ASP A 203 -11.74 -11.64 -9.31
C ASP A 203 -10.48 -12.20 -9.99
N ASP A 204 -10.57 -13.39 -10.60
CA ASP A 204 -9.47 -14.04 -11.32
C ASP A 204 -8.90 -13.17 -12.46
N GLY A 205 -9.67 -12.21 -12.96
CA GLY A 205 -9.26 -11.27 -13.98
C GLY A 205 -8.41 -10.12 -13.47
N CYS A 206 -8.30 -9.90 -12.16
CA CYS A 206 -7.65 -8.73 -11.59
C CYS A 206 -6.11 -8.79 -11.66
N GLN A 207 -5.49 -7.73 -12.15
CA GLN A 207 -4.04 -7.59 -12.23
C GLN A 207 -3.48 -6.84 -11.02
N LEU A 208 -3.06 -7.59 -10.00
CA LEU A 208 -2.58 -7.06 -8.71
C LEU A 208 -1.33 -6.18 -8.83
N ASP A 209 -0.41 -6.49 -9.74
CA ASP A 209 0.87 -5.77 -9.92
C ASP A 209 0.84 -4.78 -11.09
N SER A 210 -0.35 -4.32 -11.48
CA SER A 210 -0.50 -3.26 -12.47
C SER A 210 0.31 -2.03 -12.07
N ARG A 211 1.08 -1.45 -12.99
CA ARG A 211 1.87 -0.23 -12.73
C ARG A 211 1.18 1.04 -13.26
N ASN A 212 1.07 2.08 -12.44
CA ASN A 212 0.61 3.41 -12.87
C ASN A 212 1.70 4.19 -13.64
N LYS A 213 1.45 5.47 -13.97
CA LYS A 213 2.44 6.28 -14.71
C LYS A 213 3.74 6.54 -13.93
N HIS A 214 3.75 6.41 -12.61
CA HIS A 214 4.95 6.50 -11.76
C HIS A 214 5.64 5.14 -11.57
N GLY A 215 5.07 4.07 -12.12
CA GLY A 215 5.56 2.71 -11.89
C GLY A 215 5.08 2.10 -10.59
N ASN A 216 4.29 2.82 -9.79
CA ASN A 216 3.74 2.29 -8.54
C ASN A 216 2.72 1.19 -8.82
N THR A 217 2.76 0.13 -8.03
CA THR A 217 1.71 -0.89 -7.93
C THR A 217 0.68 -0.49 -6.86
N PRO A 218 -0.50 -1.13 -6.79
CA PRO A 218 -1.43 -0.95 -5.68
C PRO A 218 -0.79 -1.14 -4.30
N LEU A 219 0.18 -2.05 -4.16
CA LEU A 219 0.93 -2.23 -2.91
C LEU A 219 1.78 -1.02 -2.54
N HIS A 220 2.39 -0.32 -3.51
CA HIS A 220 3.09 0.94 -3.24
C HIS A 220 2.12 2.01 -2.70
N GLU A 221 0.96 2.15 -3.34
CA GLU A 221 -0.05 3.14 -2.93
C GLU A 221 -0.58 2.84 -1.53
N ALA A 222 -0.88 1.58 -1.21
CA ALA A 222 -1.29 1.17 0.13
C ALA A 222 -0.19 1.38 1.17
N ALA A 223 1.06 1.08 0.82
CA ALA A 223 2.19 1.23 1.72
C ALA A 223 2.50 2.70 2.04
N MET A 224 2.44 3.58 1.03
CA MET A 224 2.62 5.03 1.18
C MET A 224 1.56 5.67 2.07
N ASN A 225 0.33 5.16 2.04
CA ASN A 225 -0.80 5.69 2.81
C ASN A 225 -1.04 4.98 4.15
N GLY A 226 -0.21 3.98 4.51
CA GLY A 226 -0.31 3.32 5.81
C GLY A 226 -1.50 2.36 5.93
N CYS A 227 -2.02 1.86 4.81
CA CYS A 227 -3.21 1.00 4.81
C CYS A 227 -2.86 -0.44 5.24
N VAL A 228 -2.63 -0.65 6.54
CA VAL A 228 -2.15 -1.93 7.13
C VAL A 228 -2.94 -3.15 6.63
N ASP A 229 -4.26 -3.10 6.70
CA ASP A 229 -5.11 -4.25 6.33
C ASP A 229 -5.07 -4.53 4.82
N VAL A 230 -5.05 -3.48 3.99
CA VAL A 230 -4.89 -3.62 2.54
C VAL A 230 -3.53 -4.21 2.20
N VAL A 231 -2.45 -3.75 2.85
CA VAL A 231 -1.11 -4.31 2.66
C VAL A 231 -1.11 -5.79 3.01
N ARG A 232 -1.71 -6.16 4.16
CA ARG A 232 -1.83 -7.56 4.58
C ARG A 232 -2.60 -8.40 3.55
N GLN A 233 -3.72 -7.90 3.04
CA GLN A 233 -4.51 -8.57 2.00
C GLN A 233 -3.71 -8.79 0.72
N LEU A 234 -3.04 -7.75 0.22
CA LEU A 234 -2.25 -7.83 -1.01
C LEU A 234 -1.03 -8.76 -0.86
N VAL A 235 -0.30 -8.69 0.26
CA VAL A 235 0.84 -9.57 0.55
C VAL A 235 0.39 -11.04 0.63
N ASN A 236 -0.73 -11.31 1.30
CA ASN A 236 -1.31 -12.66 1.37
C ASN A 236 -1.81 -13.18 0.02
N ALA A 237 -2.16 -12.28 -0.90
CA ALA A 237 -2.50 -12.62 -2.28
C ALA A 237 -1.28 -12.77 -3.21
N ASN A 238 -0.08 -12.89 -2.66
CA ASN A 238 1.17 -13.12 -3.39
C ASN A 238 1.51 -12.04 -4.45
N CYS A 239 1.12 -10.78 -4.22
CA CYS A 239 1.60 -9.68 -5.06
C CYS A 239 3.13 -9.49 -4.95
N ASP A 240 3.72 -8.79 -5.92
CA ASP A 240 5.16 -8.56 -5.96
C ASP A 240 5.59 -7.49 -4.93
N VAL A 241 5.94 -7.95 -3.72
CA VAL A 241 6.48 -7.11 -2.63
C VAL A 241 7.86 -6.52 -2.92
N LYS A 242 8.51 -6.95 -4.02
CA LYS A 242 9.82 -6.49 -4.49
C LYS A 242 9.71 -5.58 -5.70
N ALA A 243 8.50 -5.28 -6.16
CA ALA A 243 8.29 -4.42 -7.32
C ALA A 243 8.98 -3.07 -7.10
N GLU A 244 9.72 -2.62 -8.10
CA GLU A 244 10.31 -1.29 -8.13
C GLU A 244 9.48 -0.37 -9.03
N ASN A 245 9.25 0.85 -8.54
CA ASN A 245 8.66 1.92 -9.34
C ASN A 245 9.71 2.60 -10.24
N LYS A 246 9.35 3.68 -10.94
CA LYS A 246 10.28 4.36 -11.87
C LYS A 246 11.48 5.01 -11.20
N ASP A 247 11.38 5.30 -9.91
CA ASP A 247 12.46 5.87 -9.10
C ASP A 247 13.25 4.75 -8.39
N GLY A 248 12.98 3.47 -8.68
CA GLY A 248 13.62 2.34 -8.01
C GLY A 248 13.11 2.12 -6.57
N ASN A 249 12.08 2.84 -6.15
CA ASN A 249 11.50 2.65 -4.82
C ASN A 249 10.68 1.37 -4.81
N THR A 250 10.84 0.57 -3.75
CA THR A 250 9.99 -0.58 -3.42
C THR A 250 8.83 -0.14 -2.50
N PRO A 251 7.81 -0.99 -2.26
CA PRO A 251 6.78 -0.66 -1.28
C PRO A 251 7.33 -0.37 0.12
N LEU A 252 8.47 -0.96 0.50
CA LEU A 252 9.13 -0.67 1.78
C LEU A 252 9.74 0.74 1.81
N HIS A 253 10.24 1.25 0.67
CA HIS A 253 10.62 2.67 0.57
C HIS A 253 9.39 3.57 0.74
N SER A 254 8.25 3.22 0.14
CA SER A 254 7.00 3.97 0.30
C SER A 254 6.49 3.99 1.75
N ALA A 255 6.58 2.85 2.45
CA ALA A 255 6.24 2.76 3.88
C ALA A 255 7.19 3.59 4.75
N ALA A 256 8.50 3.55 4.44
CA ALA A 256 9.52 4.35 5.10
C ALA A 256 9.33 5.84 4.88
N TRP A 257 8.94 6.26 3.68
CA TRP A 257 8.64 7.65 3.35
C TRP A 257 7.41 8.17 4.12
N GLY A 258 6.37 7.34 4.22
CA GLY A 258 5.12 7.68 4.92
C GLY A 258 5.16 7.53 6.45
N GLY A 259 6.21 6.92 7.01
CA GLY A 259 6.33 6.70 8.46
C GLY A 259 5.51 5.53 8.99
N HIS A 260 5.12 4.58 8.13
CA HIS A 260 4.15 3.54 8.47
C HIS A 260 4.82 2.28 9.03
N CYS A 261 5.09 2.31 10.33
CA CYS A 261 5.84 1.28 11.07
C CYS A 261 5.24 -0.14 10.94
N GLU A 262 3.93 -0.30 11.10
CA GLU A 262 3.27 -1.61 10.97
C GLU A 262 3.29 -2.13 9.52
N VAL A 263 3.12 -1.24 8.53
CA VAL A 263 3.26 -1.60 7.12
C VAL A 263 4.69 -2.08 6.82
N ALA A 264 5.70 -1.37 7.35
CA ALA A 264 7.09 -1.78 7.18
C ALA A 264 7.34 -3.18 7.74
N ARG A 265 6.81 -3.50 8.93
CA ARG A 265 6.88 -4.86 9.50
C ARG A 265 6.25 -5.91 8.58
N LEU A 266 5.07 -5.65 8.04
CA LEU A 266 4.39 -6.58 7.13
C LEU A 266 5.17 -6.83 5.83
N LEU A 267 5.79 -5.79 5.28
CA LEU A 267 6.60 -5.92 4.06
C LEU A 267 7.90 -6.68 4.32
N ILE A 268 8.52 -6.48 5.49
CA ILE A 268 9.71 -7.23 5.93
C ILE A 268 9.38 -8.72 6.10
N THR A 269 8.29 -9.05 6.80
CA THR A 269 7.86 -10.46 6.96
C THR A 269 7.41 -11.07 5.64
N GLY A 270 6.91 -10.25 4.71
CA GLY A 270 6.61 -10.64 3.33
C GLY A 270 7.84 -10.96 2.46
N GLY A 271 9.06 -10.81 2.96
CA GLY A 271 10.29 -11.19 2.26
C GLY A 271 10.82 -10.14 1.29
N THR A 272 10.50 -8.86 1.50
CA THR A 272 11.16 -7.76 0.78
C THR A 272 12.64 -7.69 1.14
N ASN A 273 13.48 -7.21 0.22
CA ASN A 273 14.89 -6.96 0.54
C ASN A 273 15.01 -5.61 1.26
N ILE A 274 15.30 -5.66 2.55
CA ILE A 274 15.42 -4.49 3.42
C ILE A 274 16.54 -3.51 3.00
N ASN A 275 17.49 -3.97 2.18
CA ASN A 275 18.64 -3.20 1.73
C ASN A 275 18.57 -2.80 0.24
N THR A 276 17.43 -2.98 -0.43
CA THR A 276 17.27 -2.52 -1.81
C THR A 276 17.57 -1.02 -1.90
N ARG A 277 18.26 -0.62 -2.97
CA ARG A 277 18.63 0.76 -3.22
C ARG A 277 17.77 1.32 -4.35
N ASN A 278 17.17 2.48 -4.13
CA ASN A 278 16.45 3.19 -5.18
C ASN A 278 17.41 3.91 -6.15
N SER A 279 16.88 4.74 -7.04
CA SER A 279 17.65 5.47 -8.07
C SER A 279 18.60 6.54 -7.51
N ASN A 280 18.45 6.94 -6.25
CA ASN A 280 19.40 7.80 -5.54
C ASN A 280 20.45 7.00 -4.76
N GLY A 281 20.37 5.67 -4.80
CA GLY A 281 21.18 4.79 -3.97
C GLY A 281 20.69 4.67 -2.53
N ASP A 282 19.56 5.30 -2.19
CA ASP A 282 18.98 5.28 -0.85
C ASP A 282 18.34 3.93 -0.57
N THR A 283 18.55 3.41 0.64
CA THR A 283 17.80 2.27 1.17
C THR A 283 16.56 2.73 1.92
N PRO A 284 15.62 1.85 2.30
CA PRO A 284 14.49 2.23 3.15
C PRO A 284 14.92 2.92 4.46
N LEU A 285 16.09 2.54 5.02
CA LEU A 285 16.64 3.21 6.21
C LEU A 285 17.07 4.65 5.91
N HIS A 286 17.66 4.93 4.75
CA HIS A 286 17.98 6.30 4.32
C HIS A 286 16.71 7.15 4.21
N VAL A 287 15.65 6.60 3.62
CA VAL A 287 14.37 7.29 3.48
C VAL A 287 13.71 7.57 4.84
N ALA A 288 13.70 6.58 5.75
CA ALA A 288 13.19 6.77 7.11
C ALA A 288 14.00 7.81 7.89
N ALA A 289 15.33 7.80 7.73
CA ALA A 289 16.25 8.76 8.32
C ALA A 289 16.05 10.18 7.78
N GLN A 290 15.85 10.35 6.46
CA GLN A 290 15.59 11.65 5.82
C GLN A 290 14.28 12.28 6.27
N MET A 291 13.26 11.45 6.55
CA MET A 291 11.95 11.91 6.98
C MET A 291 11.79 12.01 8.49
N GLY A 292 12.79 11.57 9.26
CA GLY A 292 12.72 11.56 10.73
C GLY A 292 11.69 10.59 11.29
N HIS A 293 11.45 9.44 10.64
CA HIS A 293 10.51 8.43 11.10
C HIS A 293 11.21 7.39 11.98
N SER A 294 11.46 7.75 13.25
CA SER A 294 12.27 6.95 14.17
C SER A 294 11.71 5.54 14.40
N GLU A 295 10.40 5.37 14.52
CA GLU A 295 9.79 4.04 14.69
C GLU A 295 10.02 3.10 13.49
N VAL A 296 10.01 3.65 12.26
CA VAL A 296 10.31 2.85 11.06
C VAL A 296 11.79 2.52 11.01
N ALA A 297 12.66 3.49 11.30
CA ALA A 297 14.09 3.25 11.39
C ALA A 297 14.42 2.17 12.42
N HIS A 298 13.83 2.25 13.63
CA HIS A 298 13.92 1.24 14.68
C HIS A 298 13.53 -0.15 14.16
N THR A 299 12.38 -0.25 13.50
CA THR A 299 11.91 -1.50 12.88
C THR A 299 12.92 -2.05 11.87
N LEU A 300 13.47 -1.21 11.00
CA LEU A 300 14.43 -1.61 9.97
C LEU A 300 15.77 -2.05 10.58
N ILE A 301 16.24 -1.33 11.59
CA ILE A 301 17.48 -1.57 12.32
C ILE A 301 17.40 -2.92 13.04
N HIS A 302 16.32 -3.16 13.79
CA HIS A 302 16.09 -4.43 14.50
C HIS A 302 15.79 -5.61 13.58
N ALA A 303 15.31 -5.36 12.36
CA ALA A 303 15.20 -6.37 11.31
C ALA A 303 16.54 -6.69 10.63
N GLY A 304 17.66 -6.07 11.05
CA GLY A 304 19.00 -6.41 10.60
C GLY A 304 19.43 -5.76 9.29
N CYS A 305 18.89 -4.59 8.94
CA CYS A 305 19.38 -3.83 7.79
C CYS A 305 20.86 -3.43 7.92
N HIS A 306 21.51 -3.19 6.79
CA HIS A 306 22.90 -2.73 6.76
C HIS A 306 22.97 -1.22 7.01
N LEU A 307 23.60 -0.84 8.13
CA LEU A 307 23.64 0.55 8.60
C LEU A 307 24.65 1.44 7.83
N ASN A 308 25.68 0.83 7.23
CA ASN A 308 26.81 1.53 6.61
C ASN A 308 26.74 1.58 5.08
N ILE A 309 25.55 1.38 4.51
CA ILE A 309 25.36 1.55 3.07
C ILE A 309 25.43 3.06 2.76
N LEU A 310 26.16 3.44 1.72
CA LEU A 310 26.27 4.82 1.25
C LEU A 310 25.34 5.06 0.06
N ASN A 311 24.52 6.10 0.07
CA ASN A 311 23.79 6.53 -1.12
C ASN A 311 24.72 7.17 -2.17
N TYR A 312 24.18 7.71 -3.28
CA TYR A 312 25.02 8.32 -4.32
C TYR A 312 25.64 9.68 -3.91
N ASP A 313 25.16 10.30 -2.84
CA ASP A 313 25.78 11.48 -2.23
C ASP A 313 26.88 11.10 -1.21
N ASN A 314 27.24 9.81 -1.12
CA ASN A 314 28.18 9.25 -0.13
C ASN A 314 27.75 9.47 1.32
N MET A 315 26.45 9.51 1.59
CA MET A 315 25.91 9.61 2.95
C MET A 315 25.37 8.25 3.40
N THR A 316 25.61 7.89 4.66
CA THR A 316 24.84 6.84 5.34
C THR A 316 23.51 7.41 5.86
N ALA A 317 22.57 6.54 6.22
CA ALA A 317 21.35 6.96 6.91
C ALA A 317 21.65 7.74 8.21
N ARG A 318 22.74 7.38 8.91
CA ARG A 318 23.21 8.11 10.08
C ARG A 318 23.67 9.54 9.74
N ASP A 319 24.36 9.72 8.62
CA ASP A 319 24.89 11.02 8.19
C ASP A 319 23.75 11.97 7.80
N ILE A 320 22.73 11.45 7.11
CA ILE A 320 21.51 12.20 6.77
C ILE A 320 20.88 12.83 8.02
N CYS A 321 20.84 12.10 9.15
CA CYS A 321 20.26 12.62 10.38
C CYS A 321 21.08 13.74 11.06
N GLN A 322 22.37 13.93 10.73
CA GLN A 322 23.23 14.87 11.46
C GLN A 322 22.86 16.34 11.23
N ASP A 323 22.31 16.65 10.06
CA ASP A 323 21.90 18.01 9.70
C ASP A 323 20.58 18.44 10.38
N HIS A 324 19.88 17.49 11.01
CA HIS A 324 18.58 17.68 11.64
C HIS A 324 18.69 17.81 13.17
N LYS A 325 17.83 18.64 13.77
CA LYS A 325 17.90 19.00 15.20
C LYS A 325 16.74 18.49 16.05
N ASP A 326 15.72 17.90 15.43
CA ASP A 326 14.57 17.34 16.11
C ASP A 326 14.91 16.00 16.79
N ASP A 327 14.05 15.58 17.72
CA ASP A 327 14.32 14.46 18.60
C ASP A 327 14.24 13.11 17.88
N ASN A 328 13.45 13.00 16.80
CA ASN A 328 13.35 11.77 16.03
C ASN A 328 14.67 11.45 15.33
N HIS A 329 15.32 12.42 14.67
CA HIS A 329 16.62 12.19 14.04
C HIS A 329 17.71 11.86 15.07
N LYS A 330 17.66 12.47 16.27
CA LYS A 330 18.58 12.11 17.37
C LYS A 330 18.35 10.69 17.87
N GLU A 331 17.11 10.24 17.95
CA GLU A 331 16.76 8.87 18.34
C GLU A 331 17.33 7.85 17.35
N ILE A 332 17.14 8.10 16.04
CA ILE A 332 17.70 7.25 14.98
C ILE A 332 19.22 7.18 15.10
N VAL A 333 19.89 8.33 15.26
CA VAL A 333 21.34 8.39 15.44
C VAL A 333 21.80 7.61 16.67
N ALA A 334 21.13 7.82 17.81
CA ALA A 334 21.46 7.16 19.06
C ALA A 334 21.32 5.64 18.95
N GLU A 335 20.30 5.18 18.24
CA GLU A 335 20.06 3.76 18.01
C GLU A 335 21.12 3.13 17.10
N ILE A 336 21.43 3.77 15.95
CA ILE A 336 22.50 3.32 15.05
C ILE A 336 23.85 3.29 15.78
N ASP A 337 24.16 4.32 16.56
CA ASP A 337 25.39 4.38 17.36
C ASP A 337 25.45 3.27 18.41
N SER A 338 24.34 2.99 19.09
CA SER A 338 24.28 1.93 20.09
C SER A 338 24.64 0.57 19.48
N ILE A 339 24.08 0.25 18.31
CA ILE A 339 24.30 -1.03 17.64
C ILE A 339 25.69 -1.10 17.01
N THR A 340 26.18 0.02 16.47
CA THR A 340 27.52 0.08 15.88
C THR A 340 28.61 -0.05 16.95
N ARG A 341 28.43 0.56 18.14
CA ARG A 341 29.31 0.36 19.30
C ARG A 341 29.29 -1.09 19.75
N ILE A 342 28.10 -1.68 19.91
CA ILE A 342 27.97 -3.10 20.26
C ILE A 342 28.69 -3.98 19.24
N LYS A 343 28.55 -3.73 17.93
CA LYS A 343 29.25 -4.49 16.88
C LYS A 343 30.77 -4.31 16.91
N ASN A 344 31.27 -3.12 17.18
CA ASN A 344 32.71 -2.88 17.28
C ASN A 344 33.30 -3.48 18.55
N ASP A 345 32.60 -3.37 19.69
CA ASP A 345 32.98 -3.98 20.96
C ASP A 345 32.90 -5.50 20.89
N THR A 346 31.91 -6.06 20.18
CA THR A 346 31.81 -7.50 19.92
C THR A 346 32.78 -7.98 18.84
N ALA A 347 33.18 -7.18 17.85
CA ALA A 347 34.21 -7.56 16.88
C ALA A 347 35.62 -7.51 17.50
N THR A 348 35.89 -6.53 18.37
CA THR A 348 37.12 -6.49 19.18
C THR A 348 37.13 -7.56 20.28
N ARG A 349 35.98 -7.86 20.88
CA ARG A 349 35.82 -9.02 21.78
C ARG A 349 35.81 -10.36 21.05
N SER A 350 35.29 -10.51 19.82
CA SER A 350 35.28 -11.80 19.11
C SER A 350 36.65 -12.19 18.58
N LEU A 351 37.50 -11.20 18.25
CA LEU A 351 38.92 -11.47 18.01
C LEU A 351 39.67 -11.92 19.28
N ALA A 352 39.12 -11.67 20.47
CA ALA A 352 39.72 -12.04 21.76
C ALA A 352 39.04 -13.25 22.46
N ASP A 353 37.75 -13.51 22.26
CA ASP A 353 36.91 -14.35 23.13
C ASP A 353 35.96 -15.32 22.36
N ILE A 354 36.25 -15.67 21.11
CA ILE A 354 35.57 -16.84 20.49
C ILE A 354 36.05 -18.11 21.23
N VAL A 355 35.21 -18.65 22.11
CA VAL A 355 35.37 -20.01 22.63
C VAL A 355 34.85 -20.97 21.55
N LEU A 356 35.76 -21.35 20.64
CA LEU A 356 35.47 -22.34 19.62
C LEU A 356 35.48 -23.74 20.25
N ILE A 357 34.32 -24.28 20.60
CA ILE A 357 34.22 -25.69 21.00
C ILE A 357 34.06 -26.54 19.74
N GLU A 358 35.18 -26.96 19.14
CA GLU A 358 35.15 -27.96 18.07
C GLU A 358 34.94 -29.34 18.71
N ILE A 359 33.78 -29.94 18.46
CA ILE A 359 33.48 -31.32 18.89
C ILE A 359 33.75 -32.22 17.69
N LYS A 360 34.69 -33.16 17.85
CA LYS A 360 35.02 -34.19 16.85
C LYS A 360 34.55 -35.53 17.38
N GLY A 361 33.60 -36.16 16.69
CA GLY A 361 33.13 -37.49 17.02
C GLY A 361 32.06 -38.00 16.06
N VAL A 362 31.83 -39.31 16.12
CA VAL A 362 30.75 -40.00 15.40
C VAL A 362 29.51 -39.97 16.30
N LEU A 363 28.40 -39.40 15.82
CA LEU A 363 27.09 -39.48 16.48
C LEU A 363 26.27 -40.56 15.80
N SER A 364 25.41 -41.26 16.56
CA SER A 364 24.38 -42.12 15.99
C SER A 364 23.35 -41.30 15.21
N ASP A 365 22.74 -41.94 14.21
CA ASP A 365 21.69 -41.34 13.37
C ASP A 365 20.52 -40.79 14.20
N GLU A 366 20.21 -41.41 15.35
CA GLU A 366 19.15 -40.98 16.26
C GLU A 366 19.49 -39.65 16.96
N SER A 367 20.71 -39.53 17.51
CA SER A 367 21.19 -38.30 18.15
C SER A 367 21.32 -37.15 17.15
N LEU A 368 21.72 -37.47 15.93
CA LEU A 368 21.86 -36.52 14.83
C LEU A 368 20.50 -35.97 14.38
N TRP A 369 19.50 -36.85 14.26
CA TRP A 369 18.12 -36.47 13.96
C TRP A 369 17.52 -35.57 15.05
N LYS A 370 17.70 -35.93 16.33
CA LYS A 370 17.24 -35.13 17.47
C LYS A 370 17.88 -33.73 17.50
N LEU A 371 19.20 -33.65 17.32
CA LEU A 371 19.93 -32.38 17.22
C LEU A 371 19.44 -31.51 16.06
N SER A 372 19.19 -32.10 14.89
CA SER A 372 18.72 -31.35 13.72
C SER A 372 17.34 -30.72 13.93
N LYS A 373 16.49 -31.33 14.77
CA LYS A 373 15.16 -30.82 15.11
C LYS A 373 15.19 -29.70 16.16
N CYS A 374 16.26 -29.62 16.95
CA CYS A 374 16.44 -28.54 17.92
C CYS A 374 16.92 -27.23 17.28
N ILE A 375 17.49 -27.27 16.07
CA ILE A 375 18.06 -26.11 15.39
C ILE A 375 16.97 -25.45 14.52
N GLY A 376 16.32 -24.42 15.07
CA GLY A 376 15.29 -23.62 14.40
C GLY A 376 14.74 -22.51 15.31
N SER A 377 14.57 -21.31 14.72
CA SER A 377 13.92 -20.03 15.09
C SER A 377 13.79 -19.54 16.55
N GLU A 378 14.25 -20.26 17.58
CA GLU A 378 14.07 -19.86 18.99
C GLU A 378 15.39 -19.82 19.79
N TRP A 379 16.53 -19.79 19.10
CA TRP A 379 17.85 -19.58 19.71
C TRP A 379 18.35 -18.17 19.43
N ASP A 380 17.57 -17.15 19.79
CA ASP A 380 17.85 -15.74 19.46
C ASP A 380 19.22 -15.22 19.98
N THR A 381 19.93 -16.00 20.80
CA THR A 381 21.25 -15.69 21.38
C THR A 381 22.35 -16.73 21.07
N MET A 382 22.06 -17.82 20.34
CA MET A 382 23.03 -18.88 20.03
C MET A 382 22.85 -19.44 18.62
N MET A 383 23.86 -19.31 17.76
CA MET A 383 23.86 -19.94 16.44
C MET A 383 24.56 -21.30 16.50
N VAL A 384 23.85 -22.36 16.15
CA VAL A 384 24.41 -23.71 16.05
C VAL A 384 24.60 -24.08 14.59
N TYR A 385 25.85 -24.24 14.15
CA TYR A 385 26.17 -24.73 12.81
C TYR A 385 26.56 -26.21 12.88
N LEU A 386 25.89 -27.04 12.08
CA LEU A 386 26.28 -28.42 11.83
C LEU A 386 27.01 -28.50 10.48
N GLY A 387 28.32 -28.75 10.54
CA GLY A 387 29.14 -29.04 9.37
C GLY A 387 29.34 -30.55 9.21
N PHE A 388 28.85 -31.11 8.11
CA PHE A 388 29.09 -32.51 7.75
C PHE A 388 30.29 -32.58 6.80
N HIS A 389 31.39 -33.21 7.23
CA HIS A 389 32.54 -33.45 6.36
C HIS A 389 32.84 -34.95 6.40
N GLN A 390 32.64 -35.63 5.26
CA GLN A 390 32.91 -37.06 5.04
C GLN A 390 32.32 -37.98 6.12
N MET A 391 31.02 -38.35 6.02
CA MET A 391 30.24 -39.43 6.67
C MET A 391 30.48 -39.87 8.15
N ASP A 392 31.57 -39.49 8.82
CA ASP A 392 32.00 -40.01 10.13
C ASP A 392 32.38 -38.89 11.11
N ILE A 393 32.27 -37.60 10.72
CA ILE A 393 32.60 -36.47 11.62
C ILE A 393 31.50 -35.42 11.54
N VAL A 394 30.74 -35.29 12.64
CA VAL A 394 29.81 -34.18 12.85
C VAL A 394 30.54 -33.05 13.54
N ARG A 395 30.77 -31.93 12.84
CA ARG A 395 31.23 -30.70 13.48
C ARG A 395 30.02 -29.91 13.95
N VAL A 396 29.79 -29.91 15.27
CA VAL A 396 28.86 -28.97 15.91
C VAL A 396 29.66 -27.73 16.30
N ARG A 397 29.35 -26.59 15.69
CA ARG A 397 29.87 -25.28 16.09
C ARG A 397 28.77 -24.54 16.83
N LEU A 398 29.03 -24.22 18.09
CA LEU A 398 28.16 -23.40 18.93
C LEU A 398 28.74 -21.99 19.00
N GLU A 399 28.06 -21.01 18.40
CA GLU A 399 28.41 -19.60 18.48
C GLU A 399 27.47 -18.94 19.48
N PHE A 400 27.99 -18.50 20.63
CA PHE A 400 27.22 -17.78 21.64
C PHE A 400 27.36 -16.28 21.42
N PHE A 401 26.23 -15.57 21.35
CA PHE A 401 26.19 -14.11 21.26
C PHE A 401 25.72 -13.53 22.59
N CYS A 402 26.59 -13.44 23.60
CA CYS A 402 26.26 -12.75 24.85
C CYS A 402 27.41 -11.90 25.40
N ASP A 403 27.01 -10.78 26.00
CA ASP A 403 27.78 -9.70 26.60
C ASP A 403 28.55 -10.15 27.85
N MET A 404 29.85 -9.89 27.92
CA MET A 404 30.66 -10.19 29.11
C MET A 404 30.51 -9.09 30.16
N ASN A 405 29.55 -9.29 31.06
CA ASN A 405 29.69 -8.91 32.47
C ASN A 405 29.00 -9.88 33.45
N LEU A 406 28.46 -10.99 32.96
CA LEU A 406 27.95 -12.08 33.78
C LEU A 406 28.63 -13.36 33.28
N GLN A 407 29.38 -14.02 34.16
CA GLN A 407 30.03 -15.30 33.90
C GLN A 407 29.06 -16.21 33.15
N ILE A 408 29.47 -16.84 32.05
CA ILE A 408 28.64 -17.74 31.20
C ILE A 408 27.76 -18.71 32.03
N TYR A 409 28.24 -19.11 33.21
CA TYR A 409 27.53 -19.88 34.22
C TYR A 409 26.22 -19.26 34.75
N SER A 410 26.13 -17.94 34.99
CA SER A 410 24.90 -17.30 35.49
C SER A 410 23.85 -17.13 34.39
N LEU A 411 24.28 -16.92 33.14
CA LEU A 411 23.40 -16.79 31.98
C LEU A 411 22.77 -18.14 31.60
N LEU A 412 23.55 -19.21 31.59
CA LEU A 412 23.02 -20.58 31.45
C LEU A 412 22.04 -20.93 32.58
N LYS A 413 22.31 -20.46 33.81
CA LYS A 413 21.43 -20.63 34.98
C LYS A 413 20.14 -19.81 34.90
N GLU A 414 20.15 -18.64 34.26
CA GLU A 414 18.98 -17.77 34.08
C GLU A 414 18.12 -18.21 32.89
N TRP A 415 18.74 -18.62 31.78
CA TRP A 415 18.08 -19.19 30.60
C TRP A 415 17.31 -20.48 30.95
N ARG A 416 17.92 -21.32 31.81
CA ARG A 416 17.32 -22.52 32.44
C ARG A 416 15.96 -22.26 33.10
N ASN A 417 15.76 -21.07 33.67
CA ASN A 417 14.57 -20.75 34.46
C ASN A 417 13.45 -20.11 33.61
N ARG A 418 13.68 -19.82 32.32
CA ARG A 418 12.75 -19.04 31.50
C ARG A 418 11.70 -19.89 30.77
N THR A 419 12.00 -21.09 30.26
CA THR A 419 10.98 -21.95 29.62
C THR A 419 11.33 -23.47 29.60
N PRO A 420 10.36 -24.40 29.79
CA PRO A 420 10.56 -25.85 29.70
C PRO A 420 11.19 -26.39 28.38
N PRO A 421 10.89 -25.85 27.19
CA PRO A 421 11.49 -26.30 25.91
C PRO A 421 13.00 -26.07 25.82
N ALA A 422 13.54 -25.11 26.56
CA ALA A 422 14.98 -24.84 26.58
C ALA A 422 15.77 -25.93 27.32
N GLN A 423 15.19 -26.49 28.39
CA GLN A 423 15.83 -27.57 29.17
C GLN A 423 15.89 -28.88 28.36
N GLU A 424 14.82 -29.19 27.62
CA GLU A 424 14.76 -30.37 26.74
C GLU A 424 15.81 -30.28 25.62
N LYS A 425 15.94 -29.11 24.98
CA LYS A 425 16.95 -28.85 23.95
C LYS A 425 18.40 -28.95 24.49
N LEU A 426 18.65 -28.49 25.73
CA LEU A 426 19.95 -28.62 26.40
C LEU A 426 20.28 -30.07 26.78
N GLY A 427 19.26 -30.85 27.18
CA GLY A 427 19.40 -32.29 27.42
C GLY A 427 19.83 -33.05 26.16
N ILE A 428 19.20 -32.76 25.02
CA ILE A 428 19.54 -33.35 23.72
C ILE A 428 20.99 -33.03 23.33
N LEU A 429 21.45 -31.79 23.55
CA LEU A 429 22.83 -31.40 23.28
C LEU A 429 23.83 -32.11 24.22
N ALA A 430 23.50 -32.28 25.50
CA ALA A 430 24.35 -32.95 26.46
C ALA A 430 24.47 -34.46 26.19
N ASP A 431 23.40 -35.12 25.74
CA ASP A 431 23.44 -36.53 25.38
C ASP A 431 24.33 -36.78 24.15
N ALA A 432 24.24 -35.89 23.14
CA ALA A 432 25.14 -35.93 22.00
C ALA A 432 26.62 -35.72 22.42
N LEU A 433 26.89 -34.84 23.39
CA LEU A 433 28.24 -34.62 23.93
C LEU A 433 28.80 -35.85 24.66
N ARG A 434 27.95 -36.63 25.36
CA ARG A 434 28.36 -37.88 26.01
C ARG A 434 28.75 -38.94 24.99
N GLU A 435 27.99 -39.02 23.90
CA GLU A 435 28.18 -40.01 22.84
C GLU A 435 29.53 -39.85 22.13
N VAL A 436 29.94 -38.60 21.89
CA VAL A 436 31.26 -38.26 21.34
C VAL A 436 32.39 -38.22 22.38
N GLY A 437 32.17 -38.80 23.57
CA GLY A 437 33.20 -38.97 24.59
C GLY A 437 33.55 -37.71 25.39
N ARG A 438 32.78 -36.61 25.26
CA ARG A 438 32.98 -35.34 25.97
C ARG A 438 32.12 -35.27 27.23
N LYS A 439 32.22 -36.31 28.07
CA LYS A 439 31.41 -36.47 29.30
C LYS A 439 31.55 -35.29 30.25
N ASP A 440 32.77 -34.77 30.46
CA ASP A 440 32.99 -33.62 31.34
C ASP A 440 32.27 -32.36 30.85
N LEU A 441 32.17 -32.16 29.53
CA LEU A 441 31.48 -31.02 28.95
C LEU A 441 29.96 -31.19 29.02
N ALA A 442 29.47 -32.41 28.77
CA ALA A 442 28.07 -32.76 28.94
C ALA A 442 27.63 -32.63 30.40
N GLU A 443 28.44 -33.10 31.34
CA GLU A 443 28.18 -32.99 32.77
C GLU A 443 28.24 -31.53 33.21
N ASN A 444 29.19 -30.72 32.74
CA ASN A 444 29.19 -29.28 33.01
C ASN A 444 27.98 -28.54 32.40
N LEU A 445 27.45 -29.01 31.27
CA LEU A 445 26.18 -28.54 30.71
C LEU A 445 24.98 -28.89 31.63
N LEU A 446 25.09 -29.99 32.37
CA LEU A 446 24.03 -30.61 33.18
C LEU A 446 24.23 -30.46 34.71
N ILE A 447 25.35 -29.91 35.21
CA ILE A 447 25.72 -29.80 36.64
C ILE A 447 24.79 -28.84 37.43
N GLY A 448 23.74 -28.32 36.79
CA GLY A 448 22.61 -27.65 37.44
C GLY A 448 21.28 -28.43 37.40
N ILE A 449 21.27 -29.70 36.97
CA ILE A 449 20.08 -30.58 36.87
C ILE A 449 20.00 -31.57 38.04
N VAL A 450 21.11 -31.90 38.69
CA VAL A 450 21.13 -32.79 39.87
C VAL A 450 21.87 -32.09 41.00
N SER A 451 21.13 -31.42 41.89
CA SER A 451 21.44 -31.20 43.32
C SER A 451 20.40 -30.23 43.91
N GLU A 452 19.24 -30.75 44.34
CA GLU A 452 18.65 -30.19 45.56
C GLU A 452 19.58 -30.60 46.72
N PRO A 453 20.05 -29.69 47.59
CA PRO A 453 20.72 -30.12 48.80
C PRO A 453 19.68 -30.75 49.74
N PRO A 454 20.04 -31.83 50.47
CA PRO A 454 19.15 -32.44 51.45
C PRO A 454 18.88 -31.43 52.56
N GLY A 455 17.63 -31.41 53.03
CA GLY A 455 17.21 -30.51 54.11
C GLY A 455 18.12 -30.66 55.33
N GLU A 456 18.62 -29.53 55.81
CA GLU A 456 19.10 -29.41 57.19
C GLU A 456 18.08 -28.60 57.97
N GLU A 457 17.42 -29.31 58.87
CA GLU A 457 16.72 -28.78 60.04
C GLU A 457 17.67 -27.92 60.88
N THR A 458 17.19 -26.77 61.35
CA THR A 458 17.46 -26.25 62.71
C THR A 458 16.54 -25.03 62.89
N GLN A 459 15.38 -25.22 63.50
CA GLN A 459 15.12 -25.03 64.92
C GLN A 459 15.35 -23.59 65.42
N ILE A 460 14.22 -23.05 65.89
CA ILE A 460 13.92 -21.84 66.68
C ILE A 460 13.75 -20.54 65.87
#